data_AF-A0A0G2IE15-F1
#
_entry.id   AF-A0A0G2IE15-F1
#
_cell.length_a   1.000
_cell.length_b   1.000
_cell.length_c   1.000
_cell.angle_alpha   90.00
_cell.angle_beta   90.00
_cell.angle_gamma   90.00
#
_symmetry.space_group_name_H-M   'P 1'
#
loop_
_entity.id
_entity.type
_entity.pdbx_description
1 polymer ?
#
loop_
_entity_poly.entity_id
_entity_poly.type
_entity_poly.pdbx_seq_one_letter_code
_entity_poly.pdbx_strand_id
1 'polypeptide(L)'
;MRRNNQFLFLSLLLLLSFTLSTADKITDDRTCPANEDIVYSPFKPWFHFYRGSNQLCWITSICALESADEARKQQFGATALIMGLIPLTLKDVAWPERRIALVSAPLPFAAAVIVRALGLEPTVVGELDGDHVQRYVQWMQGYMFANVGLRSSIWTTMRVGMSFAALLISYGLLALVEIFSKRSSLGCVFPVFALSWCFTGVFPAIIHALFAMQRRQGKGGSESMSTGSVSAVQGADEAWPVQLAWGIYYVAGTLIFTSIMAVTVAELAVWIFVQIAVTAASKMFALYLCLLLRNPDPVARQIRSDEE
;
A
#
# COMPACT_ATOMS: atom_id res chain seq x y z
N MET A 1 13.73 12.92 27.86
CA MET A 1 13.42 11.53 28.23
C MET A 1 12.32 10.84 27.38
N ARG A 2 11.45 11.57 26.65
CA ARG A 2 10.34 10.95 25.87
C ARG A 2 10.75 10.22 24.58
N ARG A 3 11.90 10.59 23.97
CA ARG A 3 12.40 10.01 22.71
C ARG A 3 12.97 8.60 22.85
N ASN A 4 13.64 8.29 23.97
CA ASN A 4 14.20 6.96 24.20
C ASN A 4 13.12 5.89 24.40
N ASN A 5 11.97 6.25 25.00
CA ASN A 5 10.88 5.29 25.21
C ASN A 5 10.23 4.85 23.89
N GLN A 6 10.18 5.69 22.86
CA GLN A 6 9.63 5.29 21.55
C GLN A 6 10.53 4.29 20.82
N PHE A 7 11.85 4.49 20.85
CA PHE A 7 12.80 3.53 20.29
C PHE A 7 12.85 2.23 21.09
N LEU A 8 12.70 2.29 22.41
CA LEU A 8 12.59 1.11 23.26
C LEU A 8 11.32 0.32 22.95
N PHE A 9 10.19 1.00 22.74
CA PHE A 9 8.93 0.35 22.37
C PHE A 9 9.00 -0.27 20.97
N LEU A 10 9.61 0.42 20.00
CA LEU A 10 9.82 -0.08 18.64
C LEU A 10 10.78 -1.29 18.62
N SER A 11 11.88 -1.22 19.38
CA SER A 11 12.82 -2.34 19.54
C SER A 11 12.20 -3.51 20.30
N LEU A 12 11.35 -3.25 21.30
CA LEU A 12 10.63 -4.31 22.03
C LEU A 12 9.59 -4.98 21.13
N LEU A 13 8.88 -4.22 20.28
CA LEU A 13 7.99 -4.75 19.23
C LEU A 13 8.75 -5.59 18.20
N LEU A 14 9.92 -5.12 17.74
CA LEU A 14 10.81 -5.87 16.86
C LEU A 14 11.32 -7.15 17.53
N LEU A 15 11.71 -7.11 18.81
CA LEU A 15 12.16 -8.28 19.58
C LEU A 15 11.01 -9.28 19.84
N LEU A 16 9.78 -8.80 20.05
CA LEU A 16 8.57 -9.64 20.12
C LEU A 16 8.21 -10.23 18.75
N SER A 17 8.58 -9.58 17.64
CA SER A 17 8.45 -10.15 16.29
C SER A 17 9.42 -11.31 16.06
N PHE A 18 10.51 -11.38 16.83
CA PHE A 18 11.56 -12.41 16.73
C PHE A 18 11.38 -13.58 17.72
N THR A 19 10.29 -13.64 18.50
CA THR A 19 9.99 -14.89 19.22
C THR A 19 9.48 -15.93 18.23
N LEU A 20 10.44 -16.67 17.70
CA LEU A 20 10.34 -17.89 16.90
C LEU A 20 9.03 -18.64 17.15
N SER A 21 8.14 -18.68 16.15
CA SER A 21 7.36 -19.89 15.94
C SER A 21 8.29 -20.90 15.29
N THR A 22 8.94 -21.72 16.10
CA THR A 22 9.53 -22.99 15.65
C THR A 22 8.39 -23.90 15.20
N ALA A 23 7.97 -23.76 13.94
CA ALA A 23 6.99 -24.63 13.29
C ALA A 23 7.62 -25.93 12.75
N ASP A 24 8.87 -26.24 13.11
CA ASP A 24 9.58 -27.45 12.66
C ASP A 24 9.09 -28.74 13.35
N LYS A 25 7.98 -28.71 14.09
CA LYS A 25 7.54 -29.83 14.92
C LYS A 25 6.03 -30.09 14.92
N ILE A 26 5.34 -29.81 13.80
CA ILE A 26 3.90 -30.08 13.67
C ILE A 26 3.60 -31.32 12.83
N THR A 27 4.54 -31.80 12.01
CA THR A 27 4.34 -33.02 11.20
C THR A 27 4.79 -34.25 11.96
N ASP A 28 3.94 -34.75 12.86
CA ASP A 28 4.00 -36.15 13.26
C ASP A 28 3.10 -36.92 12.27
N ASP A 29 3.64 -37.92 11.56
CA ASP A 29 2.94 -38.69 10.49
C ASP A 29 1.70 -39.47 11.00
N ARG A 30 1.33 -39.30 12.28
CA ARG A 30 0.16 -39.91 12.93
C ARG A 30 -1.08 -39.02 12.99
N THR A 31 -0.93 -37.70 12.98
CA THR A 31 -2.04 -36.74 13.18
C THR A 31 -2.31 -35.86 11.97
N CYS A 32 -1.36 -35.77 11.05
CA CYS A 32 -1.52 -35.02 9.80
C CYS A 32 -1.71 -36.00 8.63
N PRO A 33 -2.49 -35.63 7.59
CA PRO A 33 -2.63 -36.48 6.41
C PRO A 33 -1.28 -36.73 5.74
N ALA A 34 -1.06 -37.95 5.25
CA ALA A 34 0.14 -38.31 4.53
C ALA A 34 0.24 -37.48 3.23
N ASN A 35 1.45 -37.27 2.71
CA ASN A 35 1.69 -36.50 1.47
C ASN A 35 0.85 -37.00 0.28
N GLU A 36 0.48 -38.28 0.29
CA GLU A 36 -0.31 -38.97 -0.74
C GLU A 36 -1.82 -38.74 -0.65
N ASP A 37 -2.34 -38.27 0.50
CA ASP A 37 -3.77 -38.06 0.75
C ASP A 37 -4.26 -36.64 0.37
N ILE A 38 -3.36 -35.75 -0.05
CA ILE A 38 -3.73 -34.40 -0.52
C ILE A 38 -4.25 -34.50 -1.95
N VAL A 39 -5.49 -34.98 -2.11
CA VAL A 39 -6.17 -35.14 -3.40
C VAL A 39 -6.40 -33.80 -4.10
N TYR A 40 -6.52 -32.70 -3.34
CA TYR A 40 -6.82 -31.36 -3.85
C TYR A 40 -5.79 -30.30 -3.43
N SER A 41 -4.50 -30.50 -3.71
CA SER A 41 -3.56 -29.37 -3.65
C SER A 41 -3.90 -28.43 -4.83
N PRO A 42 -4.36 -27.19 -4.60
CA PRO A 42 -4.80 -26.33 -5.70
C PRO A 42 -3.66 -26.05 -6.68
N PHE A 43 -2.41 -26.01 -6.21
CA PHE A 43 -1.19 -25.89 -7.02
C PHE A 43 0.01 -26.53 -6.33
N LYS A 44 0.95 -27.11 -7.10
CA LYS A 44 2.26 -27.55 -6.59
C LYS A 44 3.16 -26.32 -6.38
N PRO A 45 3.62 -26.05 -5.14
CA PRO A 45 4.57 -24.96 -4.90
C PRO A 45 5.83 -25.09 -5.75
N TRP A 46 6.31 -23.97 -6.28
CA TRP A 46 7.59 -23.91 -6.98
C TRP A 46 8.78 -23.72 -6.03
N PHE A 47 8.51 -23.36 -4.77
CA PHE A 47 9.51 -23.12 -3.74
C PHE A 47 9.45 -24.16 -2.62
N HIS A 48 10.62 -24.59 -2.16
CA HIS A 48 10.78 -25.48 -1.01
C HIS A 48 10.84 -24.67 0.29
N PHE A 49 9.70 -24.53 0.97
CA PHE A 49 9.64 -23.86 2.29
C PHE A 49 10.18 -24.70 3.44
N TYR A 50 10.08 -26.03 3.29
CA TYR A 50 10.53 -27.04 4.24
C TYR A 50 11.38 -28.07 3.49
N ARG A 51 12.38 -28.66 4.18
CA ARG A 51 13.21 -29.71 3.58
C ARG A 51 12.35 -30.96 3.37
N GLY A 52 12.38 -31.52 2.16
CA GLY A 52 11.63 -32.73 1.79
C GLY A 52 10.75 -32.51 0.56
N SER A 53 9.46 -32.22 0.77
CA SER A 53 8.44 -32.08 -0.28
C SER A 53 7.93 -30.64 -0.41
N ASN A 54 7.64 -30.22 -1.65
CA ASN A 54 6.97 -28.94 -1.95
C ASN A 54 5.59 -28.84 -1.33
N GLN A 55 4.94 -29.96 -1.01
CA GLN A 55 3.60 -30.00 -0.43
C GLN A 55 3.58 -29.83 1.10
N LEU A 56 4.74 -29.87 1.77
CA LEU A 56 4.83 -29.79 3.23
C LEU A 56 4.20 -28.50 3.79
N CYS A 57 4.26 -27.39 3.04
CA CYS A 57 3.61 -26.15 3.46
C CYS A 57 2.09 -26.29 3.52
N TRP A 58 1.49 -26.98 2.54
CA TRP A 58 0.06 -27.28 2.53
C TRP A 58 -0.32 -28.22 3.66
N ILE A 59 0.45 -29.28 3.90
CA ILE A 59 0.23 -30.22 5.02
C ILE A 59 0.28 -29.50 6.35
N THR A 60 1.29 -28.66 6.56
CA THR A 60 1.46 -27.91 7.81
C THR A 60 0.26 -26.98 8.04
N SER A 61 -0.22 -26.32 6.99
CA SER A 61 -1.38 -25.42 7.08
C SER A 61 -2.69 -26.18 7.36
N ILE A 62 -2.92 -27.31 6.68
CA ILE A 62 -4.10 -28.17 6.89
C ILE A 62 -4.08 -28.74 8.32
N CYS A 63 -2.95 -29.31 8.73
CA CYS A 63 -2.81 -29.91 10.04
C CYS A 63 -2.94 -28.88 11.17
N ALA A 64 -2.40 -27.67 10.99
CA ALA A 64 -2.57 -26.58 11.95
C ALA A 64 -4.05 -26.15 12.11
N LEU A 65 -4.83 -26.19 11.03
CA LEU A 65 -6.27 -25.86 11.07
C LEU A 65 -7.10 -27.00 11.67
N GLU A 66 -6.79 -28.25 11.33
CA GLU A 66 -7.53 -29.43 11.78
C GLU A 66 -7.28 -29.73 13.26
N SER A 67 -6.04 -29.60 13.71
CA SER A 67 -5.64 -29.80 15.12
C SER A 67 -6.10 -28.69 16.07
N ALA A 68 -6.58 -27.56 15.54
CA ALA A 68 -7.03 -26.43 16.34
C ALA A 68 -8.38 -26.72 17.02
N ASP A 69 -8.56 -26.24 18.24
CA ASP A 69 -9.84 -26.21 18.93
C ASP A 69 -10.84 -25.27 18.22
N GLU A 70 -12.13 -25.49 18.43
CA GLU A 70 -13.18 -24.73 17.73
C GLU A 70 -13.10 -23.22 18.00
N ALA A 71 -12.70 -22.80 19.20
CA ALA A 71 -12.51 -21.39 19.51
C ALA A 71 -11.35 -20.78 18.70
N ARG A 72 -10.27 -21.53 18.49
CA ARG A 72 -9.13 -21.11 17.67
C ARG A 72 -9.46 -21.10 16.17
N LYS A 73 -10.30 -22.01 15.68
CA LYS A 73 -10.83 -21.96 14.31
C LYS A 73 -11.64 -20.68 14.07
N GLN A 74 -12.49 -20.29 15.03
CA GLN A 74 -13.21 -19.01 14.97
C GLN A 74 -12.26 -17.81 14.95
N GLN A 75 -11.17 -17.84 15.73
CA GLN A 75 -10.14 -16.79 15.71
C GLN A 75 -9.44 -16.68 14.35
N PHE A 76 -9.16 -17.80 13.66
CA PHE A 76 -8.60 -17.77 12.31
C PHE A 76 -9.56 -17.11 11.31
N GLY A 77 -10.86 -17.42 11.39
CA GLY A 77 -11.88 -16.76 10.58
C GLY A 77 -11.96 -15.25 10.82
N ALA A 78 -11.95 -14.83 12.10
CA ALA A 78 -11.96 -13.40 12.46
C ALA A 78 -10.69 -12.68 11.99
N THR A 79 -9.52 -13.32 12.12
CA THR A 79 -8.23 -12.77 11.69
C THR A 79 -8.18 -12.60 10.17
N ALA A 80 -8.65 -13.60 9.42
CA ALA A 80 -8.76 -13.51 7.97
C ALA A 80 -9.64 -12.33 7.52
N LEU A 81 -10.76 -12.09 8.22
CA LEU A 81 -11.64 -10.95 7.96
C LEU A 81 -10.90 -9.62 8.17
N ILE A 82 -10.21 -9.45 9.31
CA ILE A 82 -9.43 -8.23 9.60
C ILE A 82 -8.33 -8.04 8.56
N MET A 83 -7.58 -9.09 8.23
CA MET A 83 -6.54 -9.04 7.20
C MET A 83 -7.12 -8.61 5.85
N GLY A 84 -8.26 -9.15 5.43
CA GLY A 84 -8.95 -8.75 4.20
C GLY A 84 -9.41 -7.30 4.16
N LEU A 85 -9.69 -6.69 5.32
CA LEU A 85 -10.04 -5.27 5.42
C LEU A 85 -8.82 -4.35 5.28
N ILE A 86 -7.60 -4.83 5.53
CA ILE A 86 -6.39 -4.01 5.43
C ILE A 86 -6.24 -3.33 4.06
N PRO A 87 -6.25 -4.06 2.91
CA PRO A 87 -6.10 -3.42 1.60
C PRO A 87 -7.23 -2.43 1.31
N LEU A 88 -8.45 -2.69 1.79
CA LEU A 88 -9.60 -1.81 1.63
C LEU A 88 -9.57 -0.57 2.53
N THR A 89 -8.93 -0.64 3.70
CA THR A 89 -8.97 0.46 4.68
C THR A 89 -7.71 1.30 4.62
N LEU A 90 -6.53 0.68 4.50
CA LEU A 90 -5.25 1.39 4.58
C LEU A 90 -4.84 2.01 3.24
N LYS A 91 -4.95 1.29 2.12
CA LYS A 91 -4.78 1.92 0.79
C LYS A 91 -5.81 3.04 0.60
N ASP A 92 -6.99 2.76 1.14
CA ASP A 92 -8.19 3.57 1.37
C ASP A 92 -8.00 4.99 1.93
N VAL A 93 -6.92 5.18 2.72
CA VAL A 93 -6.84 6.29 3.67
C VAL A 93 -6.86 7.62 2.92
N ALA A 94 -7.80 8.48 3.29
CA ALA A 94 -8.04 9.80 2.71
C ALA A 94 -6.94 10.84 3.04
N TRP A 95 -5.72 10.38 3.36
CA TRP A 95 -4.56 11.21 3.63
C TRP A 95 -3.64 11.25 2.39
N PRO A 96 -3.01 12.40 2.06
CA PRO A 96 -3.36 13.76 2.50
C PRO A 96 -4.79 14.11 2.03
N GLU A 97 -5.38 15.24 2.43
CA GLU A 97 -6.81 15.57 2.23
C GLU A 97 -7.44 14.95 0.95
N ARG A 98 -8.27 13.92 1.15
CA ARG A 98 -8.96 13.15 0.09
C ARG A 98 -8.06 12.56 -1.01
N ARG A 99 -6.80 12.29 -0.67
CA ARG A 99 -5.71 11.78 -1.52
C ARG A 99 -5.27 12.69 -2.65
N ILE A 100 -5.72 13.93 -2.66
CA ILE A 100 -5.35 14.88 -3.71
C ILE A 100 -3.91 15.36 -3.45
N ALA A 101 -3.10 15.34 -4.52
CA ALA A 101 -1.87 16.09 -4.58
C ALA A 101 -2.05 17.22 -5.60
N LEU A 102 -2.09 18.47 -5.13
CA LEU A 102 -2.18 19.62 -6.03
C LEU A 102 -0.88 19.80 -6.81
N VAL A 103 -0.99 19.85 -8.14
CA VAL A 103 0.13 20.10 -9.06
C VAL A 103 -0.17 21.35 -9.91
N SER A 104 0.86 22.16 -10.20
CA SER A 104 0.73 23.36 -11.03
C SER A 104 0.47 23.05 -12.50
N ALA A 105 1.05 21.96 -13.01
CA ALA A 105 0.94 21.52 -14.39
C ALA A 105 0.62 20.02 -14.47
N PRO A 106 0.05 19.53 -15.58
CA PRO A 106 -0.15 18.10 -15.79
C PRO A 106 1.19 17.35 -15.70
N LEU A 107 1.26 16.36 -14.81
CA LEU A 107 2.45 15.52 -14.66
C LEU A 107 2.72 14.70 -15.93
N PRO A 108 4.00 14.40 -16.24
CA PRO A 108 4.32 13.43 -17.29
C PRO A 108 3.71 12.08 -16.96
N PHE A 109 3.32 11.32 -17.98
CA PHE A 109 2.56 10.07 -17.85
C PHE A 109 3.16 9.11 -16.81
N ALA A 110 4.47 8.86 -16.86
CA ALA A 110 5.15 7.96 -15.93
C ALA A 110 5.02 8.41 -14.46
N ALA A 111 5.19 9.71 -14.18
CA ALA A 111 5.01 10.23 -12.83
C ALA A 111 3.54 10.14 -12.39
N ALA A 112 2.61 10.41 -13.30
CA ALA A 112 1.18 10.30 -13.04
C ALA A 112 0.75 8.86 -12.71
N VAL A 113 1.36 7.85 -13.37
CA VAL A 113 1.15 6.42 -13.05
C VAL A 113 1.72 6.07 -11.69
N ILE A 114 2.97 6.49 -11.39
CA ILE A 114 3.62 6.19 -10.11
C ILE A 114 2.83 6.78 -8.93
N VAL A 115 2.45 8.06 -9.03
CA VAL A 115 1.67 8.76 -7.99
C VAL A 115 0.33 8.07 -7.74
N ARG A 116 -0.36 7.65 -8.81
CA ARG A 116 -1.63 6.89 -8.71
C ARG A 116 -1.43 5.49 -8.13
N ALA A 117 -0.39 4.77 -8.53
CA ALA A 117 -0.09 3.43 -8.01
C ALA A 117 0.15 3.46 -6.49
N LEU A 118 0.80 4.53 -6.01
CA LEU A 118 1.07 4.81 -4.60
C LEU A 118 -0.14 5.35 -3.82
N GLY A 119 -1.29 5.53 -4.48
CA GLY A 119 -2.56 5.87 -3.85
C GLY A 119 -2.82 7.37 -3.67
N LEU A 120 -2.25 8.22 -4.53
CA LEU A 120 -2.59 9.65 -4.64
C LEU A 120 -3.17 10.01 -6.01
N GLU A 121 -4.01 11.03 -6.05
CA GLU A 121 -4.60 11.61 -7.26
C GLU A 121 -3.89 12.94 -7.56
N PRO A 122 -3.09 13.03 -8.64
CA PRO A 122 -2.49 14.31 -9.04
C PRO A 122 -3.54 15.14 -9.79
N THR A 123 -4.00 16.22 -9.17
CA THR A 123 -5.03 17.11 -9.72
C THR A 123 -4.45 18.50 -9.98
N VAL A 124 -4.83 19.09 -11.12
CA VAL A 124 -4.36 20.43 -11.51
C VAL A 124 -5.25 21.47 -10.82
N VAL A 125 -4.65 22.56 -10.32
CA VAL A 125 -5.34 23.60 -9.53
C VAL A 125 -6.58 24.16 -10.26
N GLY A 126 -6.53 24.31 -11.58
CA GLY A 126 -7.66 24.82 -12.37
C GLY A 126 -8.84 23.85 -12.56
N GLU A 127 -8.71 22.58 -12.13
CA GLU A 127 -9.79 21.57 -12.23
C GLU A 127 -10.65 21.52 -10.96
N LEU A 128 -10.17 22.07 -9.83
CA LEU A 128 -10.80 21.98 -8.51
C LEU A 128 -11.51 23.28 -8.09
N ASP A 129 -12.57 23.14 -7.29
CA ASP A 129 -13.26 24.27 -6.66
C ASP A 129 -12.35 25.04 -5.69
N GLY A 130 -12.54 26.36 -5.59
CA GLY A 130 -11.67 27.27 -4.84
C GLY A 130 -11.56 26.92 -3.35
N ASP A 131 -12.67 26.48 -2.75
CA ASP A 131 -12.73 26.06 -1.34
C ASP A 131 -11.86 24.83 -1.06
N HIS A 132 -11.78 23.89 -2.00
CA HIS A 132 -10.95 22.70 -1.88
C HIS A 132 -9.46 23.03 -2.00
N VAL A 133 -9.11 23.94 -2.90
CA VAL A 133 -7.73 24.44 -3.04
C VAL A 133 -7.29 25.15 -1.76
N GLN A 134 -8.14 26.00 -1.20
CA GLN A 134 -7.83 26.75 0.02
C GLN A 134 -7.66 25.83 1.23
N ARG A 135 -8.50 24.80 1.39
CA ARG A 135 -8.36 23.82 2.48
C ARG A 135 -7.06 23.04 2.39
N TYR A 136 -6.69 22.60 1.18
CA TYR A 136 -5.42 21.91 0.95
C TYR A 136 -4.21 22.82 1.23
N VAL A 137 -4.26 24.09 0.81
CA VAL A 137 -3.18 25.06 1.08
C VAL A 137 -3.02 25.31 2.57
N GLN A 138 -4.12 25.47 3.32
CA GLN A 138 -4.09 25.55 4.79
C GLN A 138 -3.51 24.29 5.42
N TRP A 139 -3.89 23.10 4.95
CA TRP A 139 -3.32 21.84 5.43
C TRP A 139 -1.80 21.76 5.16
N MET A 140 -1.36 22.17 3.97
CA MET A 140 0.06 22.24 3.58
C MET A 140 0.87 23.24 4.41
N GLN A 141 0.24 24.31 4.92
CA GLN A 141 0.88 25.30 5.79
C GLN A 141 1.13 24.79 7.22
N GLY A 142 0.66 23.59 7.58
CA GLY A 142 0.98 22.96 8.86
C GLY A 142 2.48 22.70 9.07
N TYR A 143 2.93 22.65 10.32
CA TYR A 143 4.35 22.57 10.74
C TYR A 143 5.22 21.51 10.03
N MET A 144 4.64 20.43 9.50
CA MET A 144 5.36 19.36 8.80
C MET A 144 5.66 19.67 7.31
N PHE A 145 4.85 20.51 6.68
CA PHE A 145 4.93 20.81 5.24
C PHE A 145 5.05 22.31 4.94
N ALA A 146 4.97 23.16 5.96
CA ALA A 146 5.34 24.56 5.90
C ALA A 146 6.74 24.70 5.28
N ASN A 147 6.87 25.60 4.31
CA ASN A 147 8.11 25.90 3.58
C ASN A 147 8.67 24.81 2.65
N VAL A 148 7.96 23.71 2.35
CA VAL A 148 8.45 22.73 1.34
C VAL A 148 8.61 23.37 -0.04
N GLY A 149 7.71 24.29 -0.41
CA GLY A 149 7.79 25.04 -1.67
C GLY A 149 8.77 26.23 -1.66
N LEU A 150 9.27 26.64 -0.49
CA LEU A 150 10.16 27.80 -0.32
C LEU A 150 11.62 27.40 -0.06
N ARG A 151 11.91 26.10 0.10
CA ARG A 151 13.23 25.60 0.47
C ARG A 151 13.96 25.09 -0.79
N SER A 152 15.26 25.37 -0.87
CA SER A 152 16.15 25.00 -1.99
C SER A 152 15.87 23.61 -2.58
N SER A 153 15.96 23.50 -3.92
CA SER A 153 15.80 22.27 -4.72
C SER A 153 16.59 21.06 -4.18
N ILE A 154 17.70 21.30 -3.46
CA ILE A 154 18.50 20.26 -2.81
C ILE A 154 17.72 19.58 -1.67
N TRP A 155 16.98 20.34 -0.87
CA TRP A 155 16.21 19.82 0.26
C TRP A 155 14.98 19.03 -0.17
N THR A 156 14.31 19.45 -1.25
CA THR A 156 13.19 18.69 -1.81
C THR A 156 13.68 17.37 -2.40
N THR A 157 14.80 17.39 -3.14
CA THR A 157 15.45 16.17 -3.65
C THR A 157 15.85 15.21 -2.53
N MET A 158 16.45 15.72 -1.45
CA MET A 158 16.79 14.91 -0.28
C MET A 158 15.56 14.26 0.37
N ARG A 159 14.44 14.99 0.47
CA ARG A 159 13.18 14.46 1.02
C ARG A 159 12.58 13.37 0.14
N VAL A 160 12.63 13.52 -1.18
CA VAL A 160 12.23 12.47 -2.13
C VAL A 160 13.11 11.24 -1.98
N GLY A 161 14.43 11.41 -1.89
CA GLY A 161 15.35 10.29 -1.66
C GLY A 161 15.08 9.57 -0.33
N MET A 162 14.82 10.31 0.74
CA MET A 162 14.52 9.75 2.06
C MET A 162 13.17 9.02 2.10
N SER A 163 12.12 9.56 1.47
CA SER A 163 10.82 8.89 1.40
C SER A 163 10.85 7.65 0.51
N PHE A 164 11.65 7.67 -0.57
CA PHE A 164 11.91 6.48 -1.38
C PHE A 164 12.63 5.39 -0.59
N ALA A 165 13.69 5.74 0.16
CA ALA A 165 14.39 4.78 1.02
C ALA A 165 13.46 4.21 2.10
N ALA A 166 12.61 5.05 2.72
CA ALA A 166 11.61 4.60 3.68
C ALA A 166 10.61 3.63 3.05
N LEU A 167 10.17 3.88 1.80
CA LEU A 167 9.29 2.97 1.06
C LEU A 167 9.95 1.60 0.83
N LEU A 168 11.22 1.59 0.40
CA LEU A 168 11.99 0.36 0.21
C LEU A 168 12.15 -0.43 1.51
N ILE A 169 12.43 0.24 2.62
CA ILE A 169 12.51 -0.39 3.94
C ILE A 169 11.16 -0.98 4.33
N SER A 170 10.05 -0.25 4.14
CA SER A 170 8.70 -0.74 4.42
C SER A 170 8.33 -1.96 3.57
N TYR A 171 8.68 -1.97 2.28
CA TYR A 171 8.50 -3.14 1.42
C TYR A 171 9.40 -4.32 1.83
N GLY A 172 10.63 -4.05 2.26
CA GLY A 172 11.50 -5.06 2.85
C GLY A 172 10.90 -5.68 4.11
N LEU A 173 10.38 -4.86 5.03
CA LEU A 173 9.68 -5.34 6.22
C LEU A 173 8.43 -6.15 5.87
N LEU A 174 7.65 -5.72 4.88
CA LEU A 174 6.51 -6.49 4.39
C LEU A 174 6.92 -7.87 3.86
N ALA A 175 7.98 -7.94 3.06
CA ALA A 175 8.51 -9.21 2.57
C ALA A 175 9.02 -10.10 3.72
N LEU A 176 9.70 -9.54 4.71
CA LEU A 176 10.17 -10.30 5.87
C LEU A 176 8.99 -10.86 6.67
N VAL A 177 7.98 -10.03 6.97
CA VAL A 177 6.78 -10.47 7.68
C VAL A 177 6.07 -11.58 6.88
N GLU A 178 6.00 -11.48 5.56
CA GLU A 178 5.38 -12.51 4.73
C GLU A 178 6.17 -13.83 4.71
N ILE A 179 7.51 -13.76 4.60
CA ILE A 179 8.40 -14.92 4.60
C ILE A 179 8.42 -15.62 5.97
N PHE A 180 8.38 -14.86 7.06
CA PHE A 180 8.43 -15.41 8.42
C PHE A 180 7.04 -15.82 8.94
N SER A 181 5.97 -15.15 8.51
CA SER A 181 4.58 -15.54 8.80
C SER A 181 4.14 -16.65 7.85
N LYS A 182 4.83 -17.80 7.92
CA LYS A 182 4.72 -19.02 7.07
C LYS A 182 3.36 -19.75 7.13
N ARG A 183 2.26 -19.02 7.23
CA ARG A 183 0.93 -19.54 7.58
C ARG A 183 -0.18 -19.01 6.68
N SER A 184 0.19 -18.44 5.53
CA SER A 184 -0.75 -18.17 4.44
C SER A 184 -0.94 -19.43 3.59
N SER A 185 -2.19 -19.79 3.32
CA SER A 185 -2.51 -20.90 2.42
C SER A 185 -2.00 -20.63 1.00
N LEU A 186 -2.11 -19.39 0.50
CA LEU A 186 -1.56 -18.98 -0.79
C LEU A 186 -0.04 -18.79 -0.74
N GLY A 187 0.51 -18.32 0.38
CA GLY A 187 1.95 -18.13 0.59
C GLY A 187 2.78 -19.40 0.41
N CYS A 188 2.16 -20.58 0.48
CA CYS A 188 2.79 -21.85 0.15
C CYS A 188 3.26 -21.97 -1.28
N VAL A 189 2.65 -21.27 -2.25
CA VAL A 189 3.08 -21.31 -3.66
C VAL A 189 4.16 -20.26 -3.94
N PHE A 190 4.04 -19.08 -3.33
CA PHE A 190 4.91 -17.95 -3.59
C PHE A 190 5.00 -17.01 -2.35
N PRO A 191 6.22 -16.72 -1.83
CA PRO A 191 6.41 -16.12 -0.49
C PRO A 191 6.20 -14.60 -0.41
N VAL A 192 5.86 -13.91 -1.51
CA VAL A 192 5.79 -12.45 -1.57
C VAL A 192 4.56 -11.95 -2.34
N PHE A 193 3.42 -12.59 -2.15
CA PHE A 193 2.12 -12.20 -2.70
C PHE A 193 1.65 -10.83 -2.24
N ALA A 194 1.73 -10.50 -0.96
CA ALA A 194 1.26 -9.21 -0.44
C ALA A 194 2.10 -8.07 -1.00
N LEU A 195 3.43 -8.27 -1.05
CA LEU A 195 4.33 -7.32 -1.71
C LEU A 195 4.05 -7.22 -3.22
N SER A 196 3.83 -8.35 -3.90
CA SER A 196 3.52 -8.36 -5.33
C SER A 196 2.21 -7.63 -5.62
N TRP A 197 1.21 -7.72 -4.74
CA TRP A 197 -0.01 -6.94 -4.83
C TRP A 197 0.24 -5.42 -4.74
N CYS A 198 1.23 -4.97 -3.98
CA CYS A 198 1.61 -3.55 -4.01
C CYS A 198 2.11 -3.13 -5.41
N PHE A 199 2.87 -3.99 -6.09
CA PHE A 199 3.37 -3.72 -7.45
C PHE A 199 2.31 -3.86 -8.53
N THR A 200 1.38 -4.82 -8.43
CA THR A 200 0.29 -4.97 -9.41
C THR A 200 -0.64 -3.77 -9.43
N GLY A 201 -0.62 -2.92 -8.41
CA GLY A 201 -1.33 -1.63 -8.37
C GLY A 201 -0.89 -0.64 -9.46
N VAL A 202 0.25 -0.87 -10.11
CA VAL A 202 0.68 -0.11 -11.30
C VAL A 202 -0.26 -0.34 -12.48
N PHE A 203 -0.83 -1.54 -12.63
CA PHE A 203 -1.73 -1.86 -13.75
C PHE A 203 -3.01 -1.00 -13.77
N PRO A 204 -3.84 -0.95 -12.70
CA PRO A 204 -5.00 -0.06 -12.70
C PRO A 204 -4.59 1.42 -12.75
N ALA A 205 -3.41 1.78 -12.24
CA ALA A 205 -2.88 3.14 -12.36
C ALA A 205 -2.52 3.54 -13.80
N ILE A 206 -2.00 2.61 -14.62
CA ILE A 206 -1.77 2.81 -16.05
C ILE A 206 -3.09 3.06 -16.77
N ILE A 207 -4.09 2.20 -16.56
CA ILE A 207 -5.42 2.36 -17.16
C ILE A 207 -6.00 3.72 -16.78
N HIS A 208 -5.98 4.06 -15.49
CA HIS A 208 -6.45 5.35 -15.01
C HIS A 208 -5.70 6.53 -15.66
N ALA A 209 -4.37 6.48 -15.72
CA ALA A 209 -3.58 7.54 -16.33
C ALA A 209 -3.85 7.69 -17.85
N LEU A 210 -4.08 6.59 -18.57
CA LEU A 210 -4.43 6.61 -20.00
C LEU A 210 -5.78 7.30 -20.23
N PHE A 211 -6.81 6.93 -19.46
CA PHE A 211 -8.14 7.55 -19.53
C PHE A 211 -8.11 9.03 -19.11
N ALA A 212 -7.28 9.38 -18.12
CA ALA A 212 -7.06 10.78 -17.75
C ALA A 212 -6.38 11.58 -18.89
N MET A 213 -5.38 11.00 -19.56
CA MET A 213 -4.73 11.63 -20.71
C MET A 213 -5.67 11.81 -21.90
N GLN A 214 -6.44 10.77 -22.25
CA GLN A 214 -7.38 10.80 -23.37
C GLN A 214 -8.44 11.89 -23.17
N ARG A 215 -8.98 12.03 -21.95
CA ARG A 215 -9.92 13.11 -21.61
C ARG A 215 -9.31 14.50 -21.80
N ARG A 216 -8.04 14.68 -21.42
CA ARG A 216 -7.34 15.97 -21.61
C ARG A 216 -7.11 16.30 -23.09
N GLN A 217 -6.78 15.30 -23.91
CA GLN A 217 -6.61 15.50 -25.35
C GLN A 217 -7.93 15.78 -26.08
N GLY A 218 -9.04 15.19 -25.63
CA GLY A 218 -10.38 15.44 -26.20
C GLY A 218 -10.98 16.81 -25.84
N LYS A 219 -10.49 17.48 -24.79
CA LYS A 219 -11.01 18.76 -24.26
C LYS A 219 -10.36 20.01 -24.87
N GLY A 220 -9.99 19.96 -26.15
CA GLY A 220 -9.39 21.07 -26.91
C GLY A 220 -10.30 22.29 -27.17
N GLY A 221 -11.41 22.46 -26.44
CA GLY A 221 -12.28 23.62 -26.57
C GLY A 221 -13.43 23.58 -25.58
N SER A 222 -13.49 24.59 -24.70
CA SER A 222 -14.65 25.05 -23.93
C SER A 222 -15.49 23.96 -23.25
N GLU A 223 -15.23 23.73 -21.96
CA GLU A 223 -16.24 23.76 -20.89
C GLU A 223 -15.59 23.35 -19.56
N SER A 224 -15.66 24.26 -18.58
CA SER A 224 -15.29 24.02 -17.19
C SER A 224 -16.34 23.12 -16.53
N MET A 225 -16.37 21.84 -16.91
CA MET A 225 -17.05 20.85 -16.09
C MET A 225 -16.18 20.57 -14.88
N SER A 226 -16.65 21.06 -13.73
CA SER A 226 -16.37 20.56 -12.38
C SER A 226 -15.95 19.10 -12.45
N THR A 227 -14.67 18.81 -12.16
CA THR A 227 -14.29 17.42 -11.92
C THR A 227 -15.12 16.94 -10.74
N GLY A 228 -15.79 15.80 -10.94
CA GLY A 228 -16.71 15.18 -10.01
C GLY A 228 -16.22 15.24 -8.57
N SER A 229 -17.20 15.33 -7.67
CA SER A 229 -17.01 15.34 -6.22
C SER A 229 -15.83 14.48 -5.82
N VAL A 230 -14.81 15.07 -5.19
CA VAL A 230 -13.62 14.33 -4.77
C VAL A 230 -14.04 13.12 -3.92
N SER A 231 -14.02 11.93 -4.53
CA SER A 231 -14.41 10.70 -3.84
C SER A 231 -13.30 10.21 -2.94
N ALA A 232 -13.72 9.60 -1.83
CA ALA A 232 -12.82 8.96 -0.89
C ALA A 232 -12.18 7.67 -1.46
N VAL A 233 -12.68 7.14 -2.59
CA VAL A 233 -12.26 5.88 -3.21
C VAL A 233 -11.60 6.14 -4.57
N GLN A 234 -10.48 5.45 -4.83
CA GLN A 234 -9.70 5.67 -6.05
C GLN A 234 -10.48 5.21 -7.29
N GLY A 235 -10.69 6.13 -8.24
CA GLY A 235 -11.39 5.86 -9.49
C GLY A 235 -12.93 5.76 -9.38
N ALA A 236 -13.54 6.17 -8.26
CA ALA A 236 -14.99 6.08 -8.09
C ALA A 236 -15.79 6.95 -9.06
N ASP A 237 -15.30 8.15 -9.39
CA ASP A 237 -15.96 9.06 -10.34
C ASP A 237 -15.37 8.96 -11.76
N GLU A 238 -14.66 7.87 -12.05
CA GLU A 238 -14.02 7.63 -13.34
C GLU A 238 -14.85 6.71 -14.25
N ALA A 239 -14.44 6.60 -15.52
CA ALA A 239 -15.08 5.72 -16.48
C ALA A 239 -15.11 4.25 -15.98
N TRP A 240 -16.14 3.50 -16.36
CA TRP A 240 -16.35 2.11 -15.93
C TRP A 240 -15.11 1.19 -16.08
N PRO A 241 -14.20 1.32 -17.08
CA PRO A 241 -13.01 0.46 -17.15
C PRO A 241 -12.01 0.74 -16.03
N VAL A 242 -11.92 1.99 -15.59
CA VAL A 242 -11.06 2.40 -14.46
C VAL A 242 -11.63 1.85 -13.17
N GLN A 243 -12.95 2.01 -12.95
CA GLN A 243 -13.65 1.44 -11.81
C GLN A 243 -13.49 -0.10 -11.76
N LEU A 244 -13.64 -0.78 -12.89
CA LEU A 244 -13.47 -2.23 -12.98
C LEU A 244 -12.03 -2.65 -12.65
N ALA A 245 -11.03 -1.95 -13.19
CA ALA A 245 -9.62 -2.28 -12.95
C ALA A 245 -9.24 -2.12 -11.46
N TRP A 246 -9.67 -1.03 -10.82
CA TRP A 246 -9.49 -0.85 -9.37
C TRP A 246 -10.30 -1.87 -8.58
N GLY A 247 -11.55 -2.16 -8.97
CA GLY A 247 -12.40 -3.17 -8.34
C GLY A 247 -11.74 -4.55 -8.32
N ILE A 248 -11.25 -5.03 -9.47
CA ILE A 248 -10.52 -6.31 -9.56
C ILE A 248 -9.27 -6.28 -8.68
N TYR A 249 -8.53 -5.17 -8.69
CA TYR A 249 -7.34 -5.01 -7.87
C TYR A 249 -7.63 -5.10 -6.36
N TYR A 250 -8.71 -4.47 -5.88
CA TYR A 250 -9.13 -4.55 -4.49
C TYR A 250 -9.64 -5.95 -4.12
N VAL A 251 -10.44 -6.59 -4.98
CA VAL A 251 -10.92 -7.96 -4.76
C VAL A 251 -9.74 -8.94 -4.65
N ALA A 252 -8.78 -8.83 -5.55
CA ALA A 252 -7.56 -9.65 -5.51
C ALA A 252 -6.75 -9.40 -4.23
N GLY A 253 -6.63 -8.14 -3.80
CA GLY A 253 -5.99 -7.77 -2.54
C GLY A 253 -6.67 -8.40 -1.33
N THR A 254 -7.99 -8.26 -1.24
CA THR A 254 -8.78 -8.89 -0.17
C THR A 254 -8.54 -10.39 -0.13
N LEU A 255 -8.59 -11.09 -1.27
CA LEU A 255 -8.33 -12.53 -1.34
C LEU A 255 -6.90 -12.93 -0.92
N ILE A 256 -5.90 -12.14 -1.31
CA ILE A 256 -4.51 -12.37 -0.91
C ILE A 256 -4.38 -12.25 0.61
N PHE A 257 -4.92 -11.18 1.20
CA PHE A 257 -4.78 -10.95 2.64
C PHE A 257 -5.65 -11.88 3.49
N THR A 258 -6.87 -12.23 3.05
CA THR A 258 -7.72 -13.19 3.77
C THR A 258 -7.11 -14.59 3.80
N SER A 259 -6.29 -14.95 2.82
CA SER A 259 -5.56 -16.23 2.81
C SER A 259 -4.53 -16.36 3.95
N ILE A 260 -4.17 -15.24 4.59
CA ILE A 260 -3.25 -15.19 5.73
C ILE A 260 -4.05 -15.39 7.02
N MET A 261 -4.55 -16.61 7.23
CA MET A 261 -5.55 -16.91 8.26
C MET A 261 -4.97 -17.36 9.62
N ALA A 262 -3.83 -18.07 9.62
CA ALA A 262 -3.29 -18.71 10.83
C ALA A 262 -2.31 -17.81 11.61
N VAL A 263 -2.64 -16.52 11.69
CA VAL A 263 -1.84 -15.48 12.33
C VAL A 263 -2.32 -15.28 13.77
N THR A 264 -1.38 -15.18 14.71
CA THR A 264 -1.70 -14.83 16.11
C THR A 264 -2.07 -13.35 16.23
N VAL A 265 -2.73 -12.96 17.33
CA VAL A 265 -3.09 -11.54 17.56
C VAL A 265 -1.87 -10.62 17.54
N ALA A 266 -0.73 -11.07 18.08
CA ALA A 266 0.51 -10.31 18.09
C ALA A 266 1.08 -10.14 16.66
N GLU A 267 1.11 -11.21 15.88
CA GLU A 267 1.54 -11.15 14.47
C GLU A 267 0.57 -10.29 13.63
N LEU A 268 -0.73 -10.35 13.88
CA LEU A 268 -1.73 -9.50 13.22
C LEU A 268 -1.45 -8.02 13.49
N ALA A 269 -1.09 -7.67 14.71
CA ALA A 269 -0.68 -6.31 15.03
C ALA A 269 0.56 -5.88 14.22
N VAL A 270 1.57 -6.75 14.09
CA VAL A 270 2.76 -6.49 13.26
C VAL A 270 2.37 -6.27 11.79
N TRP A 271 1.50 -7.12 11.24
CA TRP A 271 0.96 -6.96 9.89
C TRP A 271 0.30 -5.60 9.69
N ILE A 272 -0.56 -5.19 10.62
CA ILE A 272 -1.24 -3.88 10.58
C ILE A 272 -0.22 -2.73 10.62
N PHE A 273 0.75 -2.77 11.55
CA PHE A 273 1.77 -1.71 11.66
C PHE A 273 2.64 -1.59 10.41
N VAL A 274 3.08 -2.71 9.86
CA VAL A 274 3.87 -2.72 8.62
C VAL A 274 3.04 -2.16 7.46
N GLN A 275 1.76 -2.49 7.37
CA GLN A 275 0.89 -1.96 6.30
C GLN A 275 0.58 -0.47 6.46
N ILE A 276 0.45 0.02 7.69
CA ILE A 276 0.40 1.46 7.97
C ILE A 276 1.70 2.13 7.50
N ALA A 277 2.86 1.54 7.80
CA ALA A 277 4.15 2.07 7.38
C ALA A 277 4.32 2.06 5.85
N VAL A 278 3.91 1.00 5.16
CA VAL A 278 3.89 0.91 3.69
C VAL A 278 3.00 1.98 3.10
N THR A 279 1.78 2.14 3.63
CA THR A 279 0.80 3.13 3.16
C THR A 279 1.33 4.56 3.35
N ALA A 280 1.82 4.87 4.55
CA ALA A 280 2.38 6.18 4.87
C ALA A 280 3.59 6.51 4.00
N ALA A 281 4.54 5.58 3.86
CA ALA A 281 5.71 5.78 3.02
C ALA A 281 5.34 5.96 1.54
N SER A 282 4.37 5.19 1.03
CA SER A 282 3.89 5.28 -0.35
C SER A 282 3.31 6.67 -0.65
N LYS A 283 2.40 7.14 0.22
CA LYS A 283 1.75 8.45 0.07
C LYS A 283 2.74 9.60 0.29
N MET A 284 3.66 9.49 1.24
CA MET A 284 4.72 10.48 1.46
C MET A 284 5.65 10.60 0.25
N PHE A 285 6.05 9.47 -0.35
CA PHE A 285 6.89 9.47 -1.55
C PHE A 285 6.14 10.08 -2.74
N ALA A 286 4.89 9.68 -2.97
CA ALA A 286 4.05 10.26 -4.03
C ALA A 286 3.85 11.78 -3.86
N LEU A 287 3.60 12.25 -2.63
CA LEU A 287 3.44 13.67 -2.34
C LEU A 287 4.73 14.45 -2.63
N TYR A 288 5.88 13.98 -2.15
CA TYR A 288 7.15 14.66 -2.42
C TYR A 288 7.55 14.59 -3.89
N LEU A 289 7.20 13.52 -4.61
CA LEU A 289 7.39 13.45 -6.07
C LEU A 289 6.56 14.53 -6.77
N CYS A 290 5.29 14.71 -6.40
CA CYS A 290 4.45 15.80 -6.91
C CYS A 290 5.04 17.18 -6.57
N LEU A 291 5.57 17.37 -5.36
CA LEU A 291 6.18 18.64 -4.96
C LEU A 291 7.53 18.91 -5.65
N LEU A 292 8.30 17.89 -5.98
CA LEU A 292 9.53 18.02 -6.76
C LEU A 292 9.23 18.41 -8.22
N LEU A 293 8.17 17.83 -8.78
CA LEU A 293 7.72 18.09 -10.15
C LEU A 293 6.85 19.34 -10.28
N ARG A 294 6.44 19.93 -9.15
CA ARG A 294 5.84 21.26 -9.09
C ARG A 294 6.91 22.27 -9.51
N ASN A 295 6.96 22.58 -10.80
CA ASN A 295 7.73 23.72 -11.28
C ASN A 295 7.32 24.95 -10.46
N PRO A 296 8.25 25.66 -9.77
CA PRO A 296 7.97 26.99 -9.29
C PRO A 296 7.78 27.85 -10.55
N ASP A 297 6.54 28.29 -10.78
CA ASP A 297 6.21 29.08 -11.96
C ASP A 297 7.19 30.25 -12.15
N PRO A 298 7.54 30.60 -13.40
CA PRO A 298 8.25 31.85 -13.68
C PRO A 298 7.46 33.06 -13.16
N VAL A 299 6.13 32.96 -12.99
CA VAL A 299 5.28 34.00 -12.38
C VAL A 299 5.66 34.30 -10.93
N ALA A 300 6.00 33.27 -10.13
CA ALA A 300 6.49 33.47 -8.77
C ALA A 300 7.91 34.07 -8.74
N ARG A 301 8.67 33.88 -9.82
CA ARG A 301 9.98 34.52 -10.03
C ARG A 301 9.83 35.99 -10.49
N GLN A 302 8.77 36.29 -11.23
CA GLN A 302 8.50 37.62 -11.77
C GLN A 302 7.88 38.56 -10.73
N ILE A 303 6.98 38.06 -9.87
CA ILE A 303 6.51 38.81 -8.70
C ILE A 303 7.68 39.20 -7.79
N ARG A 304 8.73 38.36 -7.72
CA ARG A 304 9.93 38.64 -6.92
C ARG A 304 10.91 39.60 -7.61
N SER A 305 11.00 39.60 -8.95
CA SER A 305 11.80 40.62 -9.65
C SER A 305 11.15 42.00 -9.61
N ASP A 306 9.84 42.06 -9.35
CA ASP A 306 9.10 43.32 -9.21
C ASP A 306 9.08 43.83 -7.76
N GLU A 307 9.53 43.00 -6.79
CA GLU A 307 9.65 43.34 -5.35
C GLU A 307 11.11 43.57 -4.87
N GLU A 308 12.13 43.30 -5.70
CA GLU A 308 13.55 43.65 -5.47
C GLU A 308 13.96 44.90 -6.25
#